data_AF-A0AAD6Q0Q3-F1
#
_entry.id   AF-A0AAD6Q0Q3-F1
#
_cell.length_a   1.000
_cell.length_b   1.000
_cell.length_c   1.000
_cell.angle_alpha   90.00
_cell.angle_beta   90.00
_cell.angle_gamma   90.00
#
_symmetry.space_group_name_H-M   'P 1'
#
loop_
_entity.id
_entity.type
_entity.pdbx_description
1 polymer ?
#
loop_
_entity_poly.entity_id
_entity_poly.type
_entity_poly.pdbx_seq_one_letter_code
_entity_poly.pdbx_strand_id
1 'polypeptide(L)'
;MPSFNHQHTHQSGSASGLDLYNKPSFKVYSKAQPEFHLTIRGGKVILAPSNPSDEFQYWYKDEKYSTRVKDSEGCPAFALVNKATGQAMKHSIGEAHPVRNSLRS
;
A
#
# COMPACT_ATOMS: atom_id res chain seq x y z
N MET A 1 -26.15 28.46 -21.83
CA MET A 1 -24.95 27.90 -21.18
C MET A 1 -25.40 27.02 -20.03
N PRO A 2 -25.05 25.73 -19.94
CA PRO A 2 -25.46 24.94 -18.80
C PRO A 2 -24.45 25.10 -17.67
N SER A 3 -24.96 25.43 -16.49
CA SER A 3 -24.21 25.53 -15.24
C SER A 3 -23.92 24.13 -14.71
N PHE A 4 -22.64 23.81 -14.51
CA PHE A 4 -22.23 22.56 -13.86
C PHE A 4 -22.37 22.70 -12.34
N ASN A 5 -23.44 22.13 -11.78
CA ASN A 5 -23.54 21.90 -10.35
C ASN A 5 -22.53 20.82 -9.95
N HIS A 6 -21.35 21.23 -9.48
CA HIS A 6 -20.39 20.33 -8.84
C HIS A 6 -20.88 20.05 -7.41
N GLN A 7 -21.69 19.00 -7.27
CA GLN A 7 -21.97 18.41 -5.96
C GLN A 7 -20.69 17.75 -5.45
N HIS A 8 -19.95 18.46 -4.59
CA HIS A 8 -18.86 17.89 -3.79
C HIS A 8 -19.47 16.96 -2.74
N THR A 9 -19.60 15.69 -3.08
CA THR A 9 -19.87 14.64 -2.09
C THR A 9 -18.60 14.46 -1.25
N HIS A 10 -18.62 14.96 -0.02
CA HIS A 10 -17.62 14.68 1.00
C HIS A 10 -17.67 13.18 1.34
N GLN A 11 -16.92 12.34 0.62
CA GLN A 11 -16.67 10.97 1.07
C GLN A 11 -15.68 11.04 2.23
N SER A 12 -16.26 11.02 3.42
CA SER A 12 -15.58 10.91 4.71
C SER A 12 -14.58 9.75 4.67
N GLY A 13 -13.33 10.09 4.94
CA GLY A 13 -12.24 9.14 5.03
C GLY A 13 -12.41 8.21 6.22
N SER A 14 -12.73 6.96 5.95
CA SER A 14 -12.36 5.84 6.80
C SER A 14 -11.80 4.78 5.86
N ALA A 15 -10.48 4.60 5.85
CA ALA A 15 -9.90 3.40 5.27
C ALA A 15 -10.07 2.31 6.32
N SER A 16 -11.27 1.75 6.40
CA SER A 16 -11.47 0.47 7.06
C SER A 16 -10.57 -0.51 6.33
N GLY A 17 -9.72 -1.27 7.04
CA GLY A 17 -8.91 -2.33 6.44
C GLY A 17 -9.74 -3.28 5.56
N LEU A 18 -11.06 -3.35 5.82
CA LEU A 18 -12.09 -4.05 5.06
C LEU A 18 -12.14 -3.68 3.56
N ASP A 19 -11.96 -2.41 3.19
CA ASP A 19 -12.08 -1.96 1.77
C ASP A 19 -10.93 -2.46 0.88
N LEU A 20 -9.79 -2.83 1.48
CA LEU A 20 -8.66 -3.40 0.77
C LEU A 20 -8.80 -4.91 0.55
N TYR A 21 -9.55 -5.64 1.40
CA TYR A 21 -9.70 -7.09 1.26
C TYR A 21 -10.42 -7.51 -0.03
N ASN A 22 -11.28 -6.64 -0.58
CA ASN A 22 -11.98 -6.89 -1.84
C ASN A 22 -11.16 -6.52 -3.09
N LYS A 23 -9.95 -5.97 -2.93
CA LYS A 23 -9.06 -5.61 -4.04
C LYS A 23 -8.15 -6.79 -4.43
N PRO A 24 -7.66 -6.84 -5.68
CA PRO A 24 -6.63 -7.80 -6.04
C PRO A 24 -5.37 -7.57 -5.20
N SER A 25 -4.78 -8.67 -4.72
CA SER A 25 -3.47 -8.67 -4.07
C SER A 25 -2.37 -8.99 -5.08
N PHE A 26 -1.19 -8.42 -4.84
CA PHE A 26 -0.01 -8.54 -5.70
C PHE A 26 1.16 -9.13 -4.93
N LYS A 27 2.13 -9.67 -5.67
CA LYS A 27 3.45 -10.05 -5.14
C LYS A 27 4.50 -9.15 -5.77
N VAL A 28 5.52 -8.79 -5.00
CA VAL A 28 6.68 -8.04 -5.50
C VAL A 28 7.87 -8.99 -5.45
N TYR A 29 8.48 -9.26 -6.60
CA TYR A 29 9.63 -10.14 -6.72
C TYR A 29 10.87 -9.37 -7.18
N SER A 30 12.05 -9.89 -6.85
CA SER A 30 13.31 -9.35 -7.36
C SER A 30 13.56 -9.86 -8.78
N LYS A 31 13.79 -8.97 -9.76
CA LYS A 31 14.18 -9.40 -11.12
C LYS A 31 15.50 -10.18 -11.14
N ALA A 32 16.40 -9.92 -10.19
CA ALA A 32 17.67 -10.63 -10.08
C ALA A 32 17.50 -12.07 -9.59
N GLN A 33 16.50 -12.32 -8.73
CA GLN A 33 16.15 -13.65 -8.21
C GLN A 33 14.63 -13.73 -8.02
N PRO A 34 13.88 -14.19 -9.05
CA PRO A 34 12.42 -14.21 -9.03
C PRO A 34 11.80 -15.10 -7.95
N GLU A 35 12.59 -16.03 -7.42
CA GLU A 35 12.21 -16.90 -6.30
C GLU A 35 12.13 -16.15 -4.96
N PHE A 36 12.57 -14.89 -4.90
CA PHE A 36 12.51 -14.07 -3.69
C PHE A 36 11.43 -13.00 -3.81
N HIS A 37 10.52 -13.00 -2.84
CA HIS A 37 9.42 -12.07 -2.71
C HIS A 37 9.61 -11.10 -1.54
N LEU A 38 9.07 -9.90 -1.71
CA LEU A 38 9.02 -8.88 -0.68
C LEU A 38 8.03 -9.28 0.41
N THR A 39 8.47 -9.26 1.66
CA THR A 39 7.67 -9.66 2.84
C THR A 39 7.99 -8.79 4.05
N ILE A 40 7.11 -8.80 5.05
CA ILE A 40 7.37 -8.18 6.36
C ILE A 40 7.71 -9.26 7.37
N ARG A 41 8.92 -9.19 7.96
CA ARG A 41 9.37 -10.05 9.05
C ARG A 41 9.89 -9.20 10.21
N GLY A 42 9.35 -9.40 11.41
CA GLY A 42 9.75 -8.62 12.59
C GLY A 42 9.60 -7.10 12.40
N GLY A 43 8.59 -6.66 11.63
CA GLY A 43 8.37 -5.24 11.31
C GLY A 43 9.36 -4.64 10.30
N LYS A 44 10.21 -5.46 9.66
CA LYS A 44 11.13 -5.04 8.60
C LYS A 44 10.67 -5.57 7.25
N VAL A 45 10.82 -4.75 6.22
CA VAL A 45 10.59 -5.18 4.83
C VAL A 45 11.87 -5.86 4.33
N ILE A 46 11.77 -7.12 3.92
CA ILE A 46 12.90 -7.93 3.44
C ILE A 46 12.50 -8.75 2.20
N LEU A 47 13.50 -9.28 1.49
CA LEU A 47 13.30 -10.35 0.50
C LEU A 47 13.43 -11.72 1.17
N ALA A 48 12.47 -12.60 0.92
CA ALA A 48 12.49 -13.99 1.41
C ALA A 48 12.05 -14.95 0.30
N PRO A 49 12.40 -16.25 0.39
CA PRO A 49 11.94 -17.25 -0.57
C PRO A 49 10.41 -17.24 -0.73
N SER A 50 9.96 -17.39 -1.98
CA SER A 50 8.55 -17.43 -2.36
C SER A 50 7.83 -18.55 -1.64
N ASN A 51 6.74 -18.20 -0.98
CA ASN A 51 5.85 -19.16 -0.33
C ASN A 51 4.39 -18.74 -0.62
N PRO A 52 3.62 -19.54 -1.39
CA PRO A 52 2.25 -19.18 -1.75
C PRO A 52 1.32 -19.11 -0.55
N SER A 53 1.62 -19.82 0.55
CA SER A 53 0.84 -19.81 1.79
C SER A 53 1.21 -18.65 2.73
N ASP A 54 2.26 -17.89 2.43
CA ASP A 54 2.74 -16.80 3.26
C ASP A 54 1.99 -15.49 2.95
N GLU A 55 0.96 -15.18 3.73
CA GLU A 55 0.16 -13.96 3.53
C GLU A 55 0.97 -12.67 3.63
N PHE A 56 2.12 -12.70 4.32
CA PHE A 56 3.04 -11.56 4.41
C PHE A 56 3.73 -11.24 3.08
N GLN A 57 3.69 -12.13 2.08
CA GLN A 57 4.21 -11.87 0.72
C GLN A 57 3.19 -11.20 -0.21
N TYR A 58 1.96 -11.00 0.26
CA TYR A 58 0.90 -10.37 -0.51
C TYR A 58 0.75 -8.90 -0.13
N TRP A 59 0.51 -8.07 -1.13
CA TRP A 59 0.42 -6.62 -1.00
C TRP A 59 -0.77 -6.07 -1.76
N TYR A 60 -1.43 -5.06 -1.21
CA TYR A 60 -2.44 -4.26 -1.88
C TYR A 60 -1.85 -2.99 -2.44
N LYS A 61 -2.35 -2.57 -3.60
CA LYS A 61 -2.18 -1.20 -4.09
C LYS A 61 -3.33 -0.36 -3.54
N ASP A 62 -3.02 0.49 -2.57
CA ASP A 62 -3.99 1.47 -2.09
C ASP A 62 -3.88 2.78 -2.91
N GLU A 63 -4.80 2.91 -3.85
CA GLU A 63 -4.95 4.04 -4.77
C GLU A 63 -5.98 5.06 -4.29
N LYS A 64 -6.43 5.01 -3.02
CA LYS A 64 -7.49 5.89 -2.48
C LYS A 64 -7.25 7.38 -2.70
N TYR A 65 -5.99 7.82 -2.78
CA TYR A 65 -5.61 9.21 -3.03
C TYR A 65 -4.94 9.45 -4.39
N SER A 66 -4.98 8.47 -5.29
CA SER A 66 -4.23 8.44 -6.55
C SER A 66 -4.58 9.59 -7.50
N THR A 67 -5.80 10.13 -7.42
CA THR A 67 -6.23 11.30 -8.21
C THR A 67 -5.71 12.64 -7.64
N ARG A 68 -5.30 12.67 -6.37
CA ARG A 68 -4.85 13.88 -5.66
C ARG A 68 -3.33 13.89 -5.44
N VAL A 69 -2.69 12.74 -5.52
CA VAL A 69 -1.25 12.56 -5.34
C VAL A 69 -0.69 11.96 -6.62
N LYS A 70 0.23 12.70 -7.24
CA LYS A 70 1.00 12.24 -8.39
C LYS A 70 2.41 11.89 -7.93
N ASP A 71 3.02 10.89 -8.56
CA ASP A 71 4.45 10.66 -8.41
C ASP A 71 5.28 11.71 -9.16
N SER A 72 6.62 11.57 -9.11
CA SER A 72 7.56 12.47 -9.77
C SER A 72 7.42 12.48 -11.30
N GLU A 73 6.79 11.46 -11.88
CA GLU A 73 6.54 11.32 -13.31
C GLU A 73 5.14 11.84 -13.69
N GLY A 74 4.36 12.31 -12.71
CA GLY A 74 3.01 12.82 -12.90
C GLY A 74 1.94 11.74 -12.95
N CYS A 75 2.30 10.47 -12.69
CA CYS A 75 1.38 9.35 -12.69
C CYS A 75 0.63 9.23 -11.36
N PRO A 76 -0.58 8.64 -11.34
CA PRO A 76 -1.34 8.44 -10.11
C PRO A 76 -0.55 7.60 -9.09
N ALA A 77 -0.34 8.12 -7.88
CA ALA A 77 0.45 7.44 -6.85
C ALA A 77 -0.38 6.38 -6.10
N PHE A 78 0.30 5.38 -5.53
CA PHE A 78 -0.33 4.37 -4.68
C PHE A 78 0.54 4.07 -3.46
N ALA A 79 -0.09 3.67 -2.35
CA ALA A 79 0.60 3.10 -1.21
C ALA A 79 0.64 1.57 -1.36
N LEU A 80 1.80 0.95 -1.12
CA LEU A 80 1.91 -0.51 -1.06
C LEU A 80 1.65 -0.96 0.37
N VAL A 81 0.54 -1.65 0.59
CA VAL A 81 0.07 -2.07 1.92
C VAL A 81 0.16 -3.59 2.05
N ASN A 82 0.79 -4.09 3.10
CA ASN A 82 0.93 -5.52 3.31
C ASN A 82 -0.40 -6.16 3.71
N LYS A 83 -0.77 -7.28 3.08
CA LYS A 83 -2.05 -7.96 3.33
C LYS A 83 -2.19 -8.48 4.75
N ALA A 84 -1.14 -9.10 5.29
CA ALA A 84 -1.19 -9.74 6.61
C ALA A 84 -1.19 -8.73 7.76
N THR A 85 -0.50 -7.59 7.59
CA THR A 85 -0.28 -6.62 8.68
C THR A 85 -1.04 -5.32 8.54
N GLY A 86 -1.57 -5.00 7.35
CA GLY A 86 -2.15 -3.69 7.05
C GLY A 86 -1.13 -2.54 7.05
N GLN A 87 0.17 -2.83 7.15
CA GLN A 87 1.21 -1.80 7.19
C GLN A 87 1.58 -1.32 5.79
N ALA A 88 1.63 -0.01 5.61
CA ALA A 88 2.11 0.61 4.37
C ALA A 88 3.65 0.69 4.36
N MET A 89 4.24 0.44 3.20
CA MET A 89 5.65 0.77 2.99
C MET A 89 5.84 2.27 2.96
N LYS A 90 6.95 2.72 3.52
CA LYS A 90 7.45 4.07 3.34
C LYS A 90 8.88 4.01 2.81
N HIS A 91 9.27 5.05 2.09
CA HIS A 91 10.69 5.32 1.94
C HIS A 91 11.25 5.66 3.33
N SER A 92 12.39 5.10 3.67
CA SER A 92 13.09 5.49 4.88
C SER A 92 13.59 6.92 4.68
N ILE A 93 13.27 7.85 5.59
CA ILE A 93 13.76 9.25 5.56
C ILE A 93 15.24 9.30 6.02
N GLY A 94 15.97 8.19 5.85
CA GLY A 94 17.23 7.85 6.53
C GLY A 94 17.18 6.46 7.16
N GLU A 95 18.33 5.80 7.30
CA GLU A 95 18.46 4.44 7.84
C GLU A 95 17.70 4.27 9.18
N ALA A 96 16.93 3.18 9.30
CA ALA A 96 16.44 2.60 10.56
C ALA A 96 15.18 3.13 11.30
N HIS A 97 14.24 3.84 10.67
CA HIS A 97 12.97 4.17 11.38
C HIS A 97 11.75 3.58 10.67
N PRO A 98 11.09 2.50 11.15
CA PRO A 98 9.78 2.08 10.64
C PRO A 98 8.68 3.06 11.09
N VAL A 99 7.72 3.42 10.22
CA VAL A 99 6.54 4.22 10.62
C VAL A 99 5.62 3.25 11.35
N ARG A 100 5.35 3.54 12.63
CA ARG A 100 4.27 2.90 13.37
C ARG A 100 3.07 3.83 13.29
N ASN A 101 2.04 3.43 12.55
CA ASN A 101 0.73 4.06 12.68
C ASN A 101 0.07 3.47 13.93
N SER A 102 0.23 4.14 15.07
CA SER A 102 -0.59 3.88 16.25
C SER A 102 -1.95 4.55 16.01
N LEU A 103 -2.99 3.73 15.86
CA LEU A 103 -4.36 4.18 16.13
C LEU A 103 -4.43 4.48 17.63
N ARG A 104 -4.63 5.74 18.00
CA ARG A 104 -5.05 6.08 19.36
C ARG A 104 -6.55 5.85 19.45
N SER A 105 -6.94 5.11 20.48
CA SER A 105 -8.31 4.88 20.96
C SER A 105 -9.02 6.19 21.29
#